data_AF-A0A2R6GP00-F1
#
_entry.id   AF-A0A2R6GP00-F1
#
_cell.length_a   1.000
_cell.length_b   1.000
_cell.length_c   1.000
_cell.angle_alpha   90.00
_cell.angle_beta   90.00
_cell.angle_gamma   90.00
#
_symmetry.space_group_name_H-M   'P 1'
#
loop_
_entity.id
_entity.type
_entity.pdbx_description
1 polymer ?
#
loop_
_entity_poly.entity_id
_entity_poly.type
_entity_poly.pdbx_seq_one_letter_code
_entity_poly.pdbx_strand_id
1 'polypeptide(L)'
;MSCPVHNDDGSTDDERDGDDRGIDRREFVRSALVIGGSGAIGSLGSIAGITPTVAAEDHAPISAAERQNRQHAWDAYEPTAASGNTPPPSNSLFLMLDLESAGTPAWDERLEVKRALREIEHNFTWGPDGVLFTMAYSASYFDRYDENPPAGASPDDAQTVVDTVANLTDLADTNDDVTPDVYDAALLLASDNEANLLAVEDALWGGDGDLTFENTFEGIFAKPEEWPGRRVGFSGPAFQERELDYEQDFLEDGQDIPDEAPLSMGFIAGFGDSIPLEDDVTLERGQRFPNPTLDASEVPDLPYVGSVGERDPGVFAQGTLKHISHVELDLSEWYGNEPDRRRNQMYSPYHDEAETNDMGGDKPGSGLTDADANDPNTVGPDDDVYEVMEYAARTEDTASGDVPSDEVQPETDKPTAGHSQKAARARYDVDGDGDREQTVLRRDWDTVSPTAANGEDTAGYVFNVPMRFDESVYSMLDANYNVKFTSLDGSIDHGSVDNEKIDERNGIAPYMTATRRSNWLVPPVTLRALPFPQAEQASMSVSESLGTYTVEVSGYDADGGRLAIDTVQFGSPDVVDRGRGASPDTAVQSDGSAIFEFVVGDVDLSEGDVAKLFAKKQDSREPVVGETTV
;
A
#
# COMPACT_ATOMS: atom_id res chain seq x y z
N MET A 1 -24.11 20.00 -85.24
CA MET A 1 -23.35 18.80 -85.67
C MET A 1 -22.04 18.87 -84.91
N SER A 2 -21.69 18.07 -83.91
CA SER A 2 -22.14 16.77 -83.39
C SER A 2 -21.86 16.75 -81.87
N CYS A 3 -22.71 16.11 -81.07
CA CYS A 3 -22.33 15.51 -79.76
C CYS A 3 -21.97 14.01 -80.01
N PRO A 4 -21.52 13.16 -79.04
CA PRO A 4 -21.27 13.28 -77.58
C PRO A 4 -19.83 12.79 -77.17
N VAL A 5 -19.37 12.69 -75.91
CA VAL A 5 -19.46 11.55 -74.95
C VAL A 5 -19.05 11.98 -73.50
N HIS A 6 -19.73 11.40 -72.48
CA HIS A 6 -19.39 11.16 -71.05
C HIS A 6 -17.91 10.79 -70.74
N ASN A 7 -17.33 10.76 -69.52
CA ASN A 7 -17.78 10.69 -68.11
C ASN A 7 -16.59 11.04 -67.17
N ASP A 8 -16.86 11.03 -65.87
CA ASP A 8 -15.96 10.91 -64.69
C ASP A 8 -15.63 12.16 -63.85
N ASP A 9 -16.53 12.36 -62.86
CA ASP A 9 -16.29 12.25 -61.42
C ASP A 9 -15.22 13.14 -60.79
N GLY A 10 -15.65 14.24 -60.18
CA GLY A 10 -14.78 15.08 -59.33
C GLY A 10 -15.57 16.07 -58.47
N SER A 11 -15.44 15.88 -57.16
CA SER A 11 -15.66 16.82 -56.05
C SER A 11 -17.09 17.29 -55.75
N THR A 12 -17.74 16.58 -54.85
CA THR A 12 -18.46 17.20 -53.73
C THR A 12 -18.17 16.37 -52.50
N ASP A 13 -17.37 16.87 -51.57
CA ASP A 13 -17.80 16.95 -50.18
C ASP A 13 -17.02 18.05 -49.47
N ASP A 14 -17.82 18.94 -48.90
CA ASP A 14 -17.51 20.14 -48.17
C ASP A 14 -17.28 19.71 -46.72
N GLU A 15 -16.11 19.11 -46.45
CA GLU A 15 -15.69 18.83 -45.07
C GLU A 15 -15.17 20.13 -44.45
N ARG A 16 -16.01 20.68 -43.58
CA ARG A 16 -15.63 21.74 -42.66
C ARG A 16 -14.66 21.15 -41.65
N ASP A 17 -13.39 21.52 -41.78
CA ASP A 17 -12.44 21.50 -40.66
C ASP A 17 -13.01 22.35 -39.53
N GLY A 18 -13.65 21.66 -38.58
CA GLY A 18 -13.95 22.16 -37.25
C GLY A 18 -12.71 21.94 -36.39
N ASP A 19 -12.00 23.04 -36.18
CA ASP A 19 -10.88 23.22 -35.26
C ASP A 19 -11.32 22.93 -33.80
N ASP A 20 -11.27 21.66 -33.38
CA ASP A 20 -11.39 21.25 -31.97
C ASP A 20 -10.04 21.45 -31.28
N ARG A 21 -9.76 22.70 -30.89
CA ARG A 21 -8.67 23.08 -29.97
C ARG A 21 -9.19 23.19 -28.53
N GLY A 22 -9.79 22.12 -28.01
CA GLY A 22 -10.19 21.99 -26.62
C GLY A 22 -9.57 20.75 -26.00
N ILE A 23 -8.86 20.92 -24.88
CA ILE A 23 -8.36 19.83 -24.02
C ILE A 23 -9.52 18.88 -23.68
N ASP A 24 -9.30 17.57 -23.70
CA ASP A 24 -10.32 16.59 -23.31
C ASP A 24 -10.73 16.83 -21.84
N ARG A 25 -12.00 16.62 -21.50
CA ARG A 25 -12.49 16.91 -20.13
C ARG A 25 -11.80 16.08 -19.07
N ARG A 26 -11.51 14.80 -19.36
CA ARG A 26 -10.78 13.92 -18.44
C ARG A 26 -9.32 14.36 -18.33
N GLU A 27 -8.73 14.77 -19.43
CA GLU A 27 -7.37 15.34 -19.49
C GLU A 27 -7.28 16.59 -18.59
N PHE A 28 -8.24 17.50 -18.66
CA PHE A 28 -8.27 18.68 -17.78
C PHE A 28 -8.31 18.32 -16.28
N VAL A 29 -9.15 17.36 -15.87
CA VAL A 29 -9.26 16.96 -14.45
C VAL A 29 -8.01 16.24 -13.98
N ARG A 30 -7.40 15.42 -14.83
CA ARG A 30 -6.14 14.74 -14.51
C ARG A 30 -4.98 15.71 -14.40
N SER A 31 -4.84 16.66 -15.33
CA SER A 31 -3.84 17.73 -15.20
C SER A 31 -4.10 18.59 -13.96
N ALA A 32 -5.36 18.84 -13.59
CA ALA A 32 -5.69 19.51 -12.33
C ALA A 32 -5.27 18.68 -11.10
N LEU A 33 -5.40 17.36 -11.15
CA LEU A 33 -4.88 16.45 -10.12
C LEU A 33 -3.36 16.55 -10.02
N VAL A 34 -2.62 16.53 -11.14
CA VAL A 34 -1.16 16.69 -11.18
C VAL A 34 -0.70 18.04 -10.63
N ILE A 35 -1.23 19.14 -11.16
CA ILE A 35 -0.83 20.52 -10.79
C ILE A 35 -1.16 20.82 -9.33
N GLY A 36 -2.29 20.30 -8.84
CA GLY A 36 -2.73 20.51 -7.46
C GLY A 36 -3.17 21.92 -7.12
N GLY A 37 -3.61 22.09 -5.87
CA GLY A 37 -3.89 23.38 -5.26
C GLY A 37 -5.32 23.91 -5.43
N SER A 38 -5.71 24.74 -4.46
CA SER A 38 -7.04 25.35 -4.31
C SER A 38 -7.50 26.20 -5.51
N GLY A 39 -6.59 26.53 -6.44
CA GLY A 39 -6.88 27.33 -7.64
C GLY A 39 -7.43 26.54 -8.83
N ALA A 40 -7.20 25.22 -8.90
CA ALA A 40 -7.65 24.37 -10.02
C ALA A 40 -9.05 23.78 -9.80
N ILE A 41 -9.48 23.69 -8.54
CA ILE A 41 -10.69 22.96 -8.11
C ILE A 41 -11.96 23.81 -8.24
N GLY A 42 -11.80 25.15 -8.32
CA GLY A 42 -12.89 26.11 -8.48
C GLY A 42 -13.72 25.86 -9.74
N SER A 43 -14.65 24.92 -9.62
CA SER A 43 -15.67 24.48 -10.57
C SER A 43 -15.29 23.40 -11.61
N LEU A 44 -14.68 22.28 -11.20
CA LEU A 44 -14.53 21.07 -12.06
C LEU A 44 -15.87 20.65 -12.69
N GLY A 45 -16.96 20.63 -11.91
CA GLY A 45 -18.30 20.34 -12.43
C GLY A 45 -18.83 21.38 -13.43
N SER A 46 -18.42 22.65 -13.32
CA SER A 46 -18.87 23.72 -14.23
C SER A 46 -17.99 23.91 -15.48
N ILE A 47 -16.70 23.56 -15.38
CA ILE A 47 -15.68 23.73 -16.42
C ILE A 47 -15.52 22.46 -17.25
N ALA A 48 -15.40 21.30 -16.61
CA ALA A 48 -15.13 20.01 -17.27
C ALA A 48 -16.36 19.09 -17.34
N GLY A 49 -17.41 19.34 -16.55
CA GLY A 49 -18.60 18.48 -16.51
C GLY A 49 -18.32 17.06 -15.97
N ILE A 50 -17.19 16.89 -15.30
CA ILE A 50 -16.84 15.72 -14.50
C ILE A 50 -17.08 16.11 -13.05
N THR A 51 -17.93 15.35 -12.38
CA THR A 51 -18.31 15.59 -10.99
C THR A 51 -17.81 14.43 -10.13
N PRO A 52 -17.48 14.68 -8.85
CA PRO A 52 -17.24 13.61 -7.91
C PRO A 52 -18.45 12.66 -7.86
N THR A 53 -18.19 11.36 -7.74
CA THR A 53 -19.20 10.32 -7.54
C THR A 53 -19.63 10.31 -6.08
N VAL A 54 -20.31 11.38 -5.64
CA VAL A 54 -20.82 11.48 -4.28
C VAL A 54 -21.91 10.42 -4.09
N ALA A 55 -21.81 9.69 -2.99
CA ALA A 55 -22.77 8.66 -2.61
C ALA A 55 -24.17 9.25 -2.40
N ALA A 56 -25.20 8.41 -2.56
CA ALA A 56 -26.58 8.83 -2.30
C ALA A 56 -26.77 9.27 -0.84
N GLU A 57 -27.73 10.18 -0.59
CA GLU A 57 -27.99 10.72 0.76
C GLU A 57 -28.27 9.64 1.84
N ASP A 58 -28.76 8.46 1.44
CA ASP A 58 -29.05 7.33 2.32
C ASP A 58 -27.91 6.28 2.39
N HIS A 59 -26.75 6.58 1.81
CA HIS A 59 -25.57 5.73 1.87
C HIS A 59 -25.11 5.52 3.33
N ALA A 60 -25.02 4.25 3.72
CA ALA A 60 -24.52 3.85 5.02
C ALA A 60 -23.02 3.51 4.92
N PRO A 61 -22.14 4.23 5.64
CA PRO A 61 -20.71 3.91 5.69
C PRO A 61 -20.45 2.50 6.21
N ILE A 62 -19.41 1.84 5.68
CA ILE A 62 -18.97 0.53 6.17
C ILE A 62 -18.35 0.68 7.56
N SER A 63 -18.91 -0.04 8.53
CA SER A 63 -18.47 0.03 9.92
C SER A 63 -17.05 -0.51 10.12
N ALA A 64 -16.43 -0.16 11.25
CA ALA A 64 -15.16 -0.77 11.63
C ALA A 64 -15.28 -2.29 11.76
N ALA A 65 -16.39 -2.80 12.31
CA ALA A 65 -16.63 -4.24 12.49
C ALA A 65 -16.71 -5.01 11.15
N GLU A 66 -17.34 -4.41 10.14
CA GLU A 66 -17.44 -4.97 8.78
C GLU A 66 -16.06 -5.01 8.10
N ARG A 67 -15.27 -3.94 8.26
CA ARG A 67 -13.86 -3.88 7.82
C ARG A 67 -12.88 -4.65 8.71
N GLN A 68 -13.37 -5.41 9.69
CA GLN A 68 -12.53 -6.13 10.66
C GLN A 68 -11.53 -5.23 11.38
N ASN A 69 -11.88 -3.96 11.55
CA ASN A 69 -11.09 -2.88 12.12
C ASN A 69 -9.81 -2.53 11.33
N ARG A 70 -9.70 -2.95 10.06
CA ARG A 70 -8.55 -2.73 9.19
C ARG A 70 -8.78 -1.57 8.22
N GLN A 71 -7.78 -0.71 8.05
CA GLN A 71 -7.81 0.37 7.04
C GLN A 71 -7.27 -0.10 5.70
N HIS A 72 -6.25 -0.96 5.72
CA HIS A 72 -5.53 -1.47 4.55
C HIS A 72 -6.27 -2.62 3.85
N ALA A 73 -7.37 -3.11 4.41
CA ALA A 73 -8.13 -4.23 3.87
C ALA A 73 -9.11 -3.79 2.77
N TRP A 74 -8.60 -3.59 1.56
CA TRP A 74 -9.30 -3.12 0.37
C TRP A 74 -9.80 -4.26 -0.50
N ASP A 75 -9.08 -5.39 -0.57
CA ASP A 75 -9.34 -6.46 -1.54
C ASP A 75 -10.80 -6.91 -1.51
N ALA A 76 -11.39 -7.09 -0.33
CA ALA A 76 -12.79 -7.52 -0.17
C ALA A 76 -13.85 -6.56 -0.76
N TYR A 77 -13.45 -5.37 -1.20
CA TYR A 77 -14.32 -4.31 -1.72
C TYR A 77 -14.02 -3.96 -3.18
N GLU A 78 -13.13 -4.71 -3.82
CA GLU A 78 -12.79 -4.53 -5.22
C GLU A 78 -13.61 -5.50 -6.11
N PRO A 79 -14.04 -5.10 -7.32
CA PRO A 79 -14.89 -5.94 -8.18
C PRO A 79 -14.27 -7.30 -8.56
N THR A 80 -12.94 -7.36 -8.61
CA THR A 80 -12.12 -8.52 -9.03
C THR A 80 -11.53 -9.32 -7.87
N ALA A 81 -11.96 -9.05 -6.63
CA ALA A 81 -11.48 -9.64 -5.36
C ALA A 81 -11.40 -11.17 -5.25
N ALA A 82 -11.83 -11.92 -6.27
CA ALA A 82 -11.76 -13.38 -6.31
C ALA A 82 -10.47 -13.93 -6.95
N SER A 83 -9.63 -13.08 -7.57
CA SER A 83 -8.32 -13.45 -8.12
C SER A 83 -7.24 -12.62 -7.42
N GLY A 84 -6.25 -13.26 -6.81
CA GLY A 84 -5.22 -12.65 -5.93
C GLY A 84 -4.28 -11.61 -6.53
N ASN A 85 -4.68 -10.90 -7.58
CA ASN A 85 -3.93 -9.86 -8.29
C ASN A 85 -4.87 -8.75 -8.77
N THR A 86 -5.59 -8.07 -7.87
CA THR A 86 -6.32 -6.86 -8.28
C THR A 86 -5.34 -5.68 -8.35
N PRO A 87 -5.19 -5.02 -9.51
CA PRO A 87 -4.41 -3.79 -9.58
C PRO A 87 -5.03 -2.73 -8.65
N PRO A 88 -4.21 -1.86 -8.03
CA PRO A 88 -4.76 -0.77 -7.22
C PRO A 88 -5.66 0.13 -8.07
N PRO A 89 -6.53 0.95 -7.44
CA PRO A 89 -7.30 1.95 -8.18
C PRO A 89 -6.40 2.82 -9.06
N SER A 90 -6.94 3.25 -10.21
CA SER A 90 -6.19 3.89 -11.30
C SER A 90 -5.49 5.19 -10.90
N ASN A 91 -5.94 5.85 -9.83
CA ASN A 91 -5.36 7.08 -9.33
C ASN A 91 -5.18 7.03 -7.81
N SER A 92 -4.11 7.65 -7.33
CA SER A 92 -3.86 7.89 -5.91
C SER A 92 -3.39 9.32 -5.63
N LEU A 93 -3.61 9.75 -4.40
CA LEU A 93 -3.13 11.02 -3.87
C LEU A 93 -2.58 10.77 -2.46
N PHE A 94 -1.28 10.98 -2.32
CA PHE A 94 -0.57 10.97 -1.04
C PHE A 94 -0.43 12.39 -0.54
N LEU A 95 -1.02 12.67 0.61
CA LEU A 95 -0.87 13.91 1.34
C LEU A 95 0.00 13.60 2.56
N MET A 96 1.25 14.07 2.53
CA MET A 96 2.19 13.99 3.66
C MET A 96 1.97 15.21 4.53
N LEU A 97 1.67 14.98 5.80
CA LEU A 97 1.05 15.94 6.70
C LEU A 97 1.96 16.22 7.89
N ASP A 98 2.15 17.50 8.17
CA ASP A 98 2.71 17.98 9.43
C ASP A 98 1.59 18.53 10.30
N LEU A 99 1.63 18.18 11.59
CA LEU A 99 0.79 18.83 12.59
C LEU A 99 1.23 20.28 12.78
N GLU A 100 0.27 21.20 12.81
CA GLU A 100 0.56 22.60 13.13
C GLU A 100 0.98 22.78 14.59
N SER A 101 0.56 21.86 15.47
CA SER A 101 0.91 21.86 16.88
C SER A 101 2.16 21.00 17.17
N ALA A 102 3.07 21.55 17.97
CA ALA A 102 4.32 20.87 18.35
C ALA A 102 4.14 19.86 19.51
N GLY A 103 2.99 19.88 20.19
CA GLY A 103 2.73 19.04 21.37
C GLY A 103 1.90 17.79 21.04
N THR A 104 1.53 17.03 22.06
CA THR A 104 0.56 15.94 21.88
C THR A 104 -0.80 16.51 21.45
N PRO A 105 -1.45 15.91 20.43
CA PRO A 105 -2.74 16.41 19.98
C PRO A 105 -3.82 16.41 21.06
N ALA A 106 -4.53 17.53 21.16
CA ALA A 106 -5.64 17.71 22.07
C ALA A 106 -6.87 16.90 21.64
N TRP A 107 -7.77 16.63 22.58
CA TRP A 107 -8.95 15.78 22.34
C TRP A 107 -9.86 16.29 21.21
N ASP A 108 -10.06 17.60 21.14
CA ASP A 108 -10.87 18.25 20.11
C ASP A 108 -10.23 18.08 18.73
N GLU A 109 -8.90 18.21 18.60
CA GLU A 109 -8.18 17.91 17.35
C GLU A 109 -8.40 16.45 16.92
N ARG A 110 -8.30 15.47 17.84
CA ARG A 110 -8.55 14.05 17.50
C ARG A 110 -9.99 13.82 17.08
N LEU A 111 -10.94 14.47 17.75
CA LEU A 111 -12.36 14.35 17.43
C LEU A 111 -12.67 14.95 16.06
N GLU A 112 -12.07 16.09 15.74
CA GLU A 112 -12.20 16.77 14.47
C GLU A 112 -11.65 15.92 13.32
N VAL A 113 -10.41 15.44 13.43
CA VAL A 113 -9.81 14.51 12.44
C VAL A 113 -10.66 13.25 12.29
N LYS A 114 -11.17 12.68 13.39
CA LYS A 114 -12.06 11.50 13.35
C LYS A 114 -13.33 11.80 12.56
N ARG A 115 -13.91 12.98 12.69
CA ARG A 115 -15.13 13.38 11.99
C ARG A 115 -14.84 13.69 10.53
N ALA A 116 -13.77 14.42 10.22
CA ALA A 116 -13.33 14.69 8.85
C ALA A 116 -13.11 13.38 8.06
N LEU A 117 -12.44 12.38 8.65
CA LEU A 117 -12.30 11.06 8.02
C LEU A 117 -13.65 10.33 7.82
N ARG A 118 -14.65 10.59 8.68
CA ARG A 118 -16.01 10.06 8.49
C ARG A 118 -16.81 10.81 7.43
N GLU A 119 -16.51 12.08 7.17
CA GLU A 119 -17.11 12.83 6.07
C GLU A 119 -16.78 12.17 4.73
N ILE A 120 -15.52 11.70 4.56
CA ILE A 120 -15.12 10.93 3.37
C ILE A 120 -15.99 9.67 3.23
N GLU A 121 -16.11 8.87 4.29
CA GLU A 121 -16.87 7.62 4.27
C GLU A 121 -18.39 7.83 4.11
N HIS A 122 -18.90 8.98 4.52
CA HIS A 122 -20.29 9.34 4.33
C HIS A 122 -20.57 9.74 2.88
N ASN A 123 -19.68 10.54 2.29
CA ASN A 123 -19.84 11.11 0.96
C ASN A 123 -19.37 10.19 -0.17
N PHE A 124 -18.59 9.14 0.09
CA PHE A 124 -18.08 8.23 -0.94
C PHE A 124 -18.27 6.77 -0.54
N THR A 125 -18.64 5.94 -1.51
CA THR A 125 -18.62 4.49 -1.34
C THR A 125 -17.19 3.99 -1.12
N TRP A 126 -17.03 3.01 -0.24
CA TRP A 126 -15.74 2.36 -0.02
C TRP A 126 -15.47 1.34 -1.14
N GLY A 127 -14.57 1.67 -2.06
CA GLY A 127 -14.20 0.86 -3.22
C GLY A 127 -13.58 1.72 -4.34
N PRO A 128 -13.05 1.11 -5.42
CA PRO A 128 -12.33 1.82 -6.48
C PRO A 128 -13.14 2.95 -7.15
N ASP A 129 -14.42 2.72 -7.46
CA ASP A 129 -15.32 3.74 -8.04
C ASP A 129 -15.62 4.93 -7.09
N GLY A 130 -15.40 4.73 -5.79
CA GLY A 130 -15.59 5.72 -4.73
C GLY A 130 -14.24 6.23 -4.21
N VAL A 131 -14.00 6.12 -2.90
CA VAL A 131 -12.70 6.48 -2.30
C VAL A 131 -12.27 5.40 -1.31
N LEU A 132 -11.11 4.80 -1.58
CA LEU A 132 -10.35 3.99 -0.63
C LEU A 132 -9.29 4.88 0.02
N PHE A 133 -9.01 4.69 1.30
CA PHE A 133 -7.97 5.48 1.97
C PHE A 133 -7.35 4.82 3.20
N THR A 134 -6.13 5.24 3.53
CA THR A 134 -5.48 4.93 4.81
C THR A 134 -4.91 6.19 5.43
N MET A 135 -5.05 6.33 6.75
CA MET A 135 -4.30 7.31 7.55
C MET A 135 -3.16 6.59 8.30
N ALA A 136 -1.93 7.04 8.12
CA ALA A 136 -0.72 6.46 8.68
C ALA A 136 0.09 7.50 9.48
N TYR A 137 0.93 7.05 10.42
CA TYR A 137 1.71 7.90 11.33
C TYR A 137 3.17 7.43 11.40
N SER A 138 4.12 8.35 11.28
CA SER A 138 5.55 8.05 11.35
C SER A 138 6.06 7.99 12.80
N ALA A 139 7.31 7.61 12.99
CA ALA A 139 8.00 7.75 14.27
C ALA A 139 8.01 9.21 14.76
N SER A 140 8.17 10.19 13.87
CA SER A 140 8.18 11.62 14.21
C SER A 140 6.88 12.08 14.86
N TYR A 141 5.73 11.52 14.47
CA TYR A 141 4.46 11.75 15.18
C TYR A 141 4.52 11.25 16.64
N PHE A 142 5.05 10.06 16.86
CA PHE A 142 5.11 9.44 18.19
C PHE A 142 6.18 10.04 19.12
N ASP A 143 7.21 10.69 18.59
CA ASP A 143 8.23 11.43 19.38
C ASP A 143 7.65 12.55 20.25
N ARG A 144 6.38 12.93 20.03
CA ARG A 144 5.64 13.89 20.85
C ARG A 144 5.19 13.32 22.19
N TYR A 145 5.22 11.99 22.36
CA TYR A 145 4.79 11.30 23.58
C TYR A 145 6.00 10.81 24.39
N ASP A 146 5.79 10.59 25.68
CA ASP A 146 6.82 9.98 26.55
C ASP A 146 6.97 8.46 26.32
N GLU A 147 6.00 7.85 25.64
CA GLU A 147 5.93 6.41 25.35
C GLU A 147 5.95 6.16 23.85
N ASN A 148 6.63 5.09 23.45
CA ASN A 148 6.61 4.60 22.08
C ASN A 148 5.46 3.60 21.88
N PRO A 149 5.01 3.40 20.63
CA PRO A 149 4.17 2.25 20.29
C PRO A 149 4.81 0.92 20.74
N PRO A 150 3.99 -0.13 20.96
CA PRO A 150 4.51 -1.47 21.18
C PRO A 150 5.47 -1.90 20.08
N ALA A 151 6.49 -2.70 20.42
CA ALA A 151 7.54 -3.09 19.48
C ALA A 151 7.02 -3.76 18.19
N GLY A 152 5.86 -4.43 18.25
CA GLY A 152 5.22 -5.02 17.06
C GLY A 152 4.50 -4.03 16.15
N ALA A 153 4.44 -2.75 16.49
CA ALA A 153 3.71 -1.71 15.78
C ALA A 153 4.47 -0.38 15.74
N SER A 154 5.72 -0.35 16.19
CA SER A 154 6.52 0.88 16.25
C SER A 154 7.22 1.09 14.92
N PRO A 155 6.88 2.13 14.14
CA PRO A 155 7.59 2.42 12.90
C PRO A 155 9.02 2.84 13.21
N ASP A 156 9.97 2.45 12.34
CA ASP A 156 11.33 2.96 12.37
C ASP A 156 11.38 4.47 12.08
N ASP A 157 12.33 5.16 12.70
CA ASP A 157 12.67 6.54 12.34
C ASP A 157 13.15 6.63 10.89
N ALA A 158 12.74 7.68 10.18
CA ALA A 158 13.01 7.82 8.75
C ALA A 158 14.52 7.83 8.42
N GLN A 159 15.37 8.38 9.29
CA GLN A 159 16.83 8.31 9.08
C GLN A 159 17.34 6.88 9.25
N THR A 160 16.81 6.15 10.22
CA THR A 160 17.15 4.73 10.43
C THR A 160 16.76 3.88 9.21
N VAL A 161 15.61 4.15 8.60
CA VAL A 161 15.18 3.51 7.34
C VAL A 161 16.21 3.78 6.23
N VAL A 162 16.58 5.05 6.01
CA VAL A 162 17.55 5.45 4.98
C VAL A 162 18.91 4.80 5.22
N ASP A 163 19.43 4.89 6.44
CA ASP A 163 20.74 4.34 6.81
C ASP A 163 20.77 2.81 6.64
N THR A 164 19.69 2.12 7.04
CA THR A 164 19.58 0.65 6.91
C THR A 164 19.65 0.23 5.45
N VAL A 165 18.88 0.88 4.57
CA VAL A 165 18.90 0.57 3.14
C VAL A 165 20.23 0.94 2.49
N ALA A 166 20.83 2.07 2.87
CA ALA A 166 22.14 2.47 2.36
C ALA A 166 23.21 1.41 2.67
N ASN A 167 23.16 0.81 3.86
CA ASN A 167 24.09 -0.26 4.26
C ASN A 167 23.85 -1.60 3.54
N LEU A 168 22.62 -1.87 3.10
CA LEU A 168 22.24 -3.15 2.47
C LEU A 168 22.69 -3.30 1.03
N THR A 169 22.67 -2.18 0.31
CA THR A 169 22.60 -2.22 -1.15
C THR A 169 23.97 -2.10 -1.82
N ASP A 170 25.04 -1.84 -1.05
CA ASP A 170 26.38 -1.39 -1.51
C ASP A 170 26.31 -0.23 -2.53
N LEU A 171 25.12 0.35 -2.68
CA LEU A 171 24.73 1.52 -3.45
C LEU A 171 25.02 2.79 -2.66
N ALA A 172 26.03 2.77 -1.77
CA ALA A 172 26.44 3.94 -1.01
C ALA A 172 26.65 5.16 -1.94
N ASP A 173 27.14 4.93 -3.16
CA ASP A 173 27.34 5.97 -4.18
C ASP A 173 26.04 6.52 -4.82
N THR A 174 24.87 5.87 -4.66
CA THR A 174 23.56 6.33 -5.18
C THR A 174 22.56 6.69 -4.08
N ASN A 175 22.82 6.30 -2.83
CA ASN A 175 21.96 6.61 -1.68
C ASN A 175 22.36 7.90 -0.94
N ASP A 176 23.49 8.52 -1.28
CA ASP A 176 23.98 9.76 -0.66
C ASP A 176 22.97 10.94 -0.76
N ASP A 177 21.98 10.85 -1.67
CA ASP A 177 20.97 11.87 -1.93
C ASP A 177 19.53 11.50 -1.45
N VAL A 178 19.35 10.36 -0.77
CA VAL A 178 18.01 9.97 -0.25
C VAL A 178 17.63 10.85 0.94
N THR A 179 16.49 11.54 0.84
CA THR A 179 15.96 12.36 1.92
C THR A 179 15.03 11.53 2.83
N PRO A 180 15.27 11.46 4.16
CA PRO A 180 14.32 10.89 5.10
C PRO A 180 12.98 11.64 5.08
N ASP A 181 11.87 10.92 4.98
CA ASP A 181 10.53 11.50 4.97
C ASP A 181 10.01 11.69 6.41
N VAL A 182 10.30 12.84 7.00
CA VAL A 182 10.08 13.13 8.44
C VAL A 182 8.69 13.70 8.78
N TYR A 183 7.73 13.61 7.86
CA TYR A 183 6.36 14.09 8.10
C TYR A 183 5.70 13.30 9.22
N ASP A 184 4.74 13.91 9.91
CA ASP A 184 4.05 13.28 11.05
C ASP A 184 3.06 12.19 10.61
N ALA A 185 2.30 12.47 9.55
CA ALA A 185 1.29 11.56 9.06
C ALA A 185 1.25 11.51 7.54
N ALA A 186 0.62 10.46 7.01
CA ALA A 186 0.37 10.30 5.59
C ALA A 186 -1.09 9.88 5.38
N LEU A 187 -1.85 10.67 4.62
CA LEU A 187 -3.16 10.29 4.10
C LEU A 187 -3.00 9.84 2.65
N LEU A 188 -3.22 8.55 2.41
CA LEU A 188 -3.33 7.97 1.06
C LEU A 188 -4.81 7.91 0.70
N LEU A 189 -5.19 8.55 -0.40
CA LEU A 189 -6.50 8.43 -1.06
C LEU A 189 -6.31 7.70 -2.39
N ALA A 190 -7.22 6.79 -2.76
CA ALA A 190 -7.18 6.06 -4.02
C ALA A 190 -8.60 5.96 -4.64
N SER A 191 -8.69 6.13 -5.96
CA SER A 191 -9.95 6.12 -6.72
C SER A 191 -9.71 5.90 -8.21
N ASP A 192 -10.67 5.29 -8.89
CA ASP A 192 -10.77 5.27 -10.35
C ASP A 192 -11.35 6.58 -10.93
N ASN A 193 -11.76 7.52 -10.07
CA ASN A 193 -12.25 8.84 -10.46
C ASN A 193 -11.41 9.95 -9.81
N GLU A 194 -10.61 10.66 -10.61
CA GLU A 194 -9.72 11.75 -10.16
C GLU A 194 -10.49 12.89 -9.48
N ALA A 195 -11.74 13.13 -9.89
CA ALA A 195 -12.57 14.18 -9.29
C ALA A 195 -12.95 13.87 -7.84
N ASN A 196 -13.01 12.59 -7.44
CA ASN A 196 -13.23 12.21 -6.04
C ASN A 196 -12.04 12.65 -5.19
N LEU A 197 -10.80 12.41 -5.66
CA LEU A 197 -9.58 12.75 -4.94
C LEU A 197 -9.45 14.26 -4.73
N LEU A 198 -9.68 15.04 -5.80
CA LEU A 198 -9.67 16.50 -5.75
C LEU A 198 -10.76 17.07 -4.82
N ALA A 199 -11.98 16.52 -4.89
CA ALA A 199 -13.07 16.96 -4.03
C ALA A 199 -12.80 16.69 -2.55
N VAL A 200 -12.22 15.52 -2.22
CA VAL A 200 -11.81 15.20 -0.84
C VAL A 200 -10.68 16.12 -0.37
N GLU A 201 -9.64 16.31 -1.18
CA GLU A 201 -8.51 17.19 -0.86
C GLU A 201 -8.98 18.62 -0.55
N ASP A 202 -9.87 19.18 -1.37
CA ASP A 202 -10.41 20.52 -1.16
C ASP A 202 -11.28 20.61 0.10
N ALA A 203 -12.22 19.67 0.26
CA ALA A 203 -13.16 19.66 1.37
C ALA A 203 -12.46 19.46 2.72
N LEU A 204 -11.37 18.69 2.77
CA LEU A 204 -10.55 18.49 3.98
C LEU A 204 -9.91 19.78 4.50
N TRP A 205 -9.76 20.83 3.69
CA TRP A 205 -9.29 22.15 4.14
C TRP A 205 -10.34 23.25 3.96
N GLY A 206 -11.62 22.88 4.00
CA GLY A 206 -12.73 23.86 4.01
C GLY A 206 -12.92 24.60 2.70
N GLY A 207 -12.51 24.01 1.58
CA GLY A 207 -12.74 24.56 0.25
C GLY A 207 -14.23 24.74 -0.08
N ASP A 208 -14.51 25.65 -1.03
CA ASP A 208 -15.87 26.01 -1.47
C ASP A 208 -16.26 25.36 -2.81
N GLY A 209 -15.62 24.22 -3.13
CA GLY A 209 -15.89 23.42 -4.34
C GLY A 209 -17.23 22.68 -4.35
N ASP A 210 -17.30 21.62 -5.18
CA ASP A 210 -18.54 20.84 -5.40
C ASP A 210 -18.94 19.98 -4.19
N LEU A 211 -18.05 19.84 -3.20
CA LEU A 211 -18.24 19.10 -1.96
C LEU A 211 -17.78 19.96 -0.77
N THR A 212 -18.53 19.95 0.32
CA THR A 212 -18.18 20.66 1.55
C THR A 212 -18.29 19.71 2.73
N PHE A 213 -17.26 19.70 3.60
CA PHE A 213 -17.29 18.96 4.85
C PHE A 213 -17.64 19.88 6.01
N GLU A 214 -18.41 19.38 6.98
CA GLU A 214 -18.64 20.12 8.22
C GLU A 214 -17.41 20.07 9.12
N ASN A 215 -16.63 18.99 9.04
CA ASN A 215 -15.45 18.75 9.84
C ASN A 215 -14.21 18.61 8.94
N THR A 216 -13.11 19.26 9.30
CA THR A 216 -11.95 19.44 8.40
C THR A 216 -10.62 19.18 9.10
N PHE A 217 -9.52 19.29 8.36
CA PHE A 217 -8.15 19.30 8.88
C PHE A 217 -7.62 20.72 9.11
N GLU A 218 -8.41 21.76 8.83
CA GLU A 218 -7.99 23.16 8.96
C GLU A 218 -7.55 23.47 10.40
N GLY A 219 -6.34 24.03 10.55
CA GLY A 219 -5.76 24.36 11.85
C GLY A 219 -5.23 23.17 12.64
N ILE A 220 -5.25 21.96 12.07
CA ILE A 220 -4.67 20.74 12.67
C ILE A 220 -3.47 20.28 11.85
N PHE A 221 -3.65 20.13 10.54
CA PHE A 221 -2.59 19.77 9.61
C PHE A 221 -2.30 20.91 8.63
N ALA A 222 -1.02 21.18 8.41
CA ALA A 222 -0.60 22.04 7.31
C ALA A 222 -1.02 21.39 5.98
N LYS A 223 -1.69 22.16 5.09
CA LYS A 223 -2.09 21.66 3.76
C LYS A 223 -0.84 21.46 2.89
N PRO A 224 -0.54 20.24 2.42
CA PRO A 224 0.50 20.07 1.41
C PRO A 224 -0.04 20.56 0.07
N GLU A 225 0.56 21.62 -0.48
CA GLU A 225 0.11 22.21 -1.75
C GLU A 225 0.89 21.67 -2.96
N GLU A 226 2.12 21.20 -2.74
CA GLU A 226 3.05 20.80 -3.80
C GLU A 226 3.99 19.67 -3.35
N TRP A 227 4.77 19.15 -4.29
CA TRP A 227 5.87 18.25 -4.02
C TRP A 227 6.86 18.87 -3.01
N PRO A 228 7.40 18.12 -2.02
CA PRO A 228 7.28 16.67 -1.81
C PRO A 228 6.14 16.25 -0.89
N GLY A 229 5.34 17.19 -0.39
CA GLY A 229 4.25 16.92 0.54
C GLY A 229 3.00 16.36 -0.15
N ARG A 230 2.76 16.77 -1.39
CA ARG A 230 1.64 16.29 -2.22
C ARG A 230 2.19 15.44 -3.36
N ARG A 231 1.80 14.17 -3.42
CA ARG A 231 2.26 13.22 -4.46
C ARG A 231 1.06 12.56 -5.11
N VAL A 232 1.01 12.59 -6.43
CA VAL A 232 -0.06 11.96 -7.20
C VAL A 232 0.47 10.66 -7.77
N GLY A 233 -0.32 9.60 -7.72
CA GLY A 233 0.01 8.34 -8.36
C GLY A 233 -0.99 7.96 -9.42
N PHE A 234 -0.53 7.24 -10.44
CA PHE A 234 -1.33 6.71 -11.53
C PHE A 234 -1.01 5.23 -11.75
N SER A 235 -2.01 4.47 -12.15
CA SER A 235 -1.88 3.08 -12.55
C SER A 235 -2.65 2.84 -13.84
N GLY A 236 -2.11 1.99 -14.70
CA GLY A 236 -2.72 1.60 -15.96
C GLY A 236 -2.25 2.42 -17.18
N PRO A 237 -2.60 1.93 -18.38
CA PRO A 237 -2.02 2.37 -19.65
C PRO A 237 -2.22 3.86 -19.97
N ALA A 238 -3.34 4.42 -19.52
CA ALA A 238 -3.69 5.81 -19.81
C ALA A 238 -2.69 6.83 -19.23
N PHE A 239 -1.87 6.47 -18.24
CA PHE A 239 -0.81 7.35 -17.72
C PHE A 239 0.34 7.49 -18.72
N GLN A 240 0.77 6.37 -19.30
CA GLN A 240 1.99 6.28 -20.10
C GLN A 240 1.92 7.12 -21.36
N GLU A 241 0.81 7.01 -22.09
CA GLU A 241 0.58 7.75 -23.33
C GLU A 241 0.64 9.28 -23.15
N ARG A 242 0.45 9.82 -21.94
CA ARG A 242 0.07 11.24 -21.74
C ARG A 242 0.95 12.03 -20.80
N GLU A 243 1.23 11.50 -19.61
CA GLU A 243 2.03 12.24 -18.61
C GLU A 243 3.53 12.07 -18.85
N LEU A 244 3.92 11.11 -19.69
CA LEU A 244 5.29 10.86 -20.11
C LEU A 244 5.54 11.35 -21.55
N ASP A 245 4.68 12.19 -22.12
CA ASP A 245 4.77 12.68 -23.51
C ASP A 245 6.15 13.32 -23.81
N TYR A 246 6.70 14.07 -22.85
CA TYR A 246 8.06 14.61 -22.96
C TYR A 246 9.14 13.53 -22.96
N GLU A 247 9.04 12.51 -22.11
CA GLU A 247 10.01 11.40 -22.07
C GLU A 247 9.92 10.56 -23.36
N GLN A 248 8.70 10.36 -23.89
CA GLN A 248 8.46 9.68 -25.15
C GLN A 248 9.06 10.42 -26.36
N ASP A 249 9.09 11.76 -26.35
CA ASP A 249 9.74 12.57 -27.38
C ASP A 249 11.26 12.30 -27.52
N PHE A 250 11.89 11.72 -26.48
CA PHE A 250 13.31 11.33 -26.51
C PHE A 250 13.54 9.85 -26.88
N LEU A 251 12.48 9.06 -27.05
CA LEU A 251 12.57 7.66 -27.45
C LEU A 251 12.68 7.55 -28.99
N GLU A 252 13.48 6.61 -29.48
CA GLU A 252 13.56 6.34 -30.92
C GLU A 252 12.36 5.51 -31.41
N ASP A 253 12.04 5.57 -32.72
CA ASP A 253 10.93 4.83 -33.35
C ASP A 253 11.02 3.32 -33.04
N GLY A 254 10.03 2.77 -32.32
CA GLY A 254 10.00 1.39 -31.85
C GLY A 254 10.52 1.16 -30.41
N GLN A 255 10.84 2.22 -29.67
CA GLN A 255 11.19 2.21 -28.25
C GLN A 255 10.07 2.72 -27.34
N ASP A 256 8.85 2.85 -27.86
CA ASP A 256 7.70 3.37 -27.11
C ASP A 256 7.32 2.49 -25.91
N ILE A 257 6.71 3.11 -24.90
CA ILE A 257 6.05 2.41 -23.81
C ILE A 257 4.84 1.65 -24.40
N PRO A 258 4.68 0.34 -24.16
CA PRO A 258 3.54 -0.40 -24.73
C PRO A 258 2.19 0.15 -24.26
N ASP A 259 1.26 0.42 -25.19
CA ASP A 259 -0.06 1.03 -24.92
C ASP A 259 -0.91 0.31 -23.87
N GLU A 260 -0.64 -0.96 -23.56
CA GLU A 260 -1.38 -1.75 -22.56
C GLU A 260 -0.59 -2.01 -21.27
N ALA A 261 0.64 -1.47 -21.15
CA ALA A 261 1.44 -1.74 -19.98
C ALA A 261 0.77 -1.15 -18.72
N PRO A 262 0.81 -1.85 -17.58
CA PRO A 262 0.19 -1.34 -16.35
C PRO A 262 1.02 -0.25 -15.66
N LEU A 263 2.34 -0.22 -15.91
CA LEU A 263 3.31 0.73 -15.35
C LEU A 263 4.37 1.13 -16.38
N SER A 264 4.97 2.30 -16.15
CA SER A 264 5.85 3.05 -17.05
C SER A 264 7.09 2.31 -17.56
N MET A 265 7.62 1.33 -16.81
CA MET A 265 8.73 0.49 -17.31
C MET A 265 8.28 -0.57 -18.33
N GLY A 266 6.97 -0.73 -18.58
CA GLY A 266 6.44 -1.58 -19.66
C GLY A 266 6.10 -3.01 -19.25
N PHE A 267 6.12 -3.34 -17.95
CA PHE A 267 6.00 -4.71 -17.45
C PHE A 267 4.97 -4.85 -16.33
N ILE A 268 4.37 -6.04 -16.21
CA ILE A 268 3.45 -6.36 -15.13
C ILE A 268 4.23 -6.48 -13.82
N ALA A 269 3.92 -5.62 -12.86
CA ALA A 269 4.51 -5.65 -11.53
C ALA A 269 3.89 -6.75 -10.66
N GLY A 270 4.29 -8.00 -10.89
CA GLY A 270 4.03 -9.11 -9.97
C GLY A 270 3.45 -10.34 -10.65
N PHE A 271 3.87 -11.51 -10.17
CA PHE A 271 3.24 -12.79 -10.50
C PHE A 271 1.99 -13.01 -9.63
N GLY A 272 1.01 -13.79 -10.12
CA GLY A 272 -0.22 -14.19 -9.39
C GLY A 272 -0.01 -14.60 -7.94
N ASP A 273 1.07 -15.33 -7.70
CA ASP A 273 1.42 -15.88 -6.41
C ASP A 273 2.44 -15.04 -5.63
N SER A 274 2.90 -13.93 -6.22
CA SER A 274 3.93 -13.09 -5.60
C SER A 274 3.36 -12.05 -4.63
N ILE A 275 2.05 -11.78 -4.67
CA ILE A 275 1.40 -10.77 -3.84
C ILE A 275 0.73 -11.48 -2.64
N PRO A 276 1.08 -11.12 -1.39
CA PRO A 276 0.51 -11.77 -0.23
C PRO A 276 -0.93 -11.34 0.04
N LEU A 277 -1.66 -12.13 0.84
CA LEU A 277 -2.99 -11.72 1.29
C LEU A 277 -2.86 -10.57 2.29
N GLU A 278 -3.89 -9.74 2.40
CA GLU A 278 -3.92 -8.65 3.39
C GLU A 278 -3.83 -9.15 4.85
N ASP A 279 -4.23 -10.40 5.08
CA ASP A 279 -4.05 -11.07 6.37
C ASP A 279 -2.56 -11.21 6.73
N ASP A 280 -1.68 -11.45 5.76
CA ASP A 280 -0.25 -11.69 6.00
C ASP A 280 0.51 -10.42 6.40
N VAL A 281 0.00 -9.26 5.99
CA VAL A 281 0.55 -7.94 6.35
C VAL A 281 -0.21 -7.27 7.52
N THR A 282 -1.20 -7.95 8.09
CA THR A 282 -1.96 -7.44 9.24
C THR A 282 -1.21 -7.72 10.55
N LEU A 283 -1.13 -6.72 11.43
CA LEU A 283 -0.59 -6.87 12.78
C LEU A 283 -1.52 -7.73 13.63
N GLU A 284 -0.99 -8.81 14.19
CA GLU A 284 -1.76 -9.77 14.98
C GLU A 284 -1.33 -9.77 16.44
N ARG A 285 -2.31 -9.95 17.31
CA ARG A 285 -2.08 -10.18 18.74
C ARG A 285 -1.18 -11.39 18.94
N GLY A 286 -0.26 -11.30 19.90
CA GLY A 286 0.64 -12.40 20.20
C GLY A 286 1.56 -12.80 19.04
N GLN A 287 1.65 -11.98 17.98
CA GLN A 287 2.58 -12.22 16.88
C GLN A 287 4.01 -12.31 17.40
N ARG A 288 4.77 -13.19 16.77
CA ARG A 288 6.16 -13.46 17.10
C ARG A 288 6.98 -13.43 15.83
N PHE A 289 8.22 -12.99 15.98
CA PHE A 289 9.22 -13.04 14.93
C PHE A 289 10.43 -13.84 15.42
N PRO A 290 10.89 -14.89 14.73
CA PRO A 290 10.27 -15.47 13.53
C PRO A 290 8.94 -16.16 13.89
N ASN A 291 8.25 -16.72 12.91
CA ASN A 291 7.06 -17.53 13.18
C ASN A 291 7.37 -18.60 14.25
N PRO A 292 6.46 -18.90 15.20
CA PRO A 292 6.66 -19.93 16.24
C PRO A 292 7.10 -21.33 15.76
N THR A 293 6.99 -21.64 14.47
CA THR A 293 7.48 -22.89 13.88
C THR A 293 9.01 -22.92 13.67
N LEU A 294 9.68 -21.77 13.67
CA LEU A 294 11.11 -21.63 13.44
C LEU A 294 11.89 -21.47 14.76
N ASP A 295 13.10 -22.03 14.83
CA ASP A 295 13.98 -21.83 15.98
C ASP A 295 14.58 -20.42 15.91
N ALA A 296 14.37 -19.63 16.97
CA ALA A 296 14.94 -18.29 17.11
C ALA A 296 16.47 -18.23 16.93
N SER A 297 17.18 -19.34 17.15
CA SER A 297 18.63 -19.44 16.95
C SER A 297 19.05 -19.66 15.49
N GLU A 298 18.10 -19.93 14.59
CA GLU A 298 18.31 -20.09 13.15
C GLU A 298 18.11 -18.78 12.39
N VAL A 299 17.55 -17.74 13.04
CA VAL A 299 17.42 -16.40 12.45
C VAL A 299 18.81 -15.83 12.12
N PRO A 300 19.04 -15.35 10.89
CA PRO A 300 20.35 -14.84 10.49
C PRO A 300 20.70 -13.53 11.21
N ASP A 301 22.00 -13.34 11.48
CA ASP A 301 22.54 -12.13 12.08
C ASP A 301 22.73 -11.03 11.02
N LEU A 302 21.61 -10.45 10.56
CA LEU A 302 21.57 -9.39 9.55
C LEU A 302 21.44 -8.02 10.21
N PRO A 303 22.02 -6.95 9.63
CA PRO A 303 22.07 -5.63 10.26
C PRO A 303 20.69 -4.99 10.47
N TYR A 304 19.70 -5.46 9.74
CA TYR A 304 18.32 -5.00 9.80
C TYR A 304 17.42 -5.89 10.64
N VAL A 305 17.84 -7.11 11.03
CA VAL A 305 17.04 -8.00 11.87
C VAL A 305 16.97 -7.42 13.30
N GLY A 306 15.78 -7.01 13.71
CA GLY A 306 15.52 -6.57 15.08
C GLY A 306 15.46 -7.71 16.08
N SER A 307 14.92 -7.45 17.29
CA SER A 307 14.86 -8.48 18.33
C SER A 307 13.92 -9.64 17.97
N VAL A 308 14.42 -10.86 18.10
CA VAL A 308 13.64 -12.09 17.99
C VAL A 308 12.80 -12.33 19.24
N GLY A 309 11.58 -12.80 19.06
CA GLY A 309 10.66 -13.20 20.09
C GLY A 309 9.28 -12.58 19.91
N GLU A 310 8.68 -12.21 21.04
CA GLU A 310 7.35 -11.62 21.08
C GLU A 310 7.38 -10.17 20.61
N ARG A 311 6.50 -9.85 19.66
CA ARG A 311 6.36 -8.53 19.07
C ARG A 311 4.89 -8.16 19.02
N ASP A 312 4.25 -8.14 20.18
CA ASP A 312 2.83 -7.82 20.27
C ASP A 312 2.58 -6.36 19.83
N PRO A 313 1.63 -6.11 18.90
CA PRO A 313 1.25 -4.75 18.47
C PRO A 313 0.35 -4.03 19.49
N GLY A 314 -0.08 -4.71 20.56
CA GLY A 314 -0.92 -4.18 21.62
C GLY A 314 -2.29 -3.73 21.10
N VAL A 315 -2.62 -2.46 21.34
CA VAL A 315 -3.89 -1.86 20.89
C VAL A 315 -3.95 -1.67 19.37
N PHE A 316 -2.83 -1.81 18.67
CA PHE A 316 -2.74 -1.68 17.21
C PHE A 316 -2.93 -3.00 16.45
N ALA A 317 -3.32 -4.09 17.12
CA ALA A 317 -3.79 -5.29 16.42
C ALA A 317 -4.87 -4.93 15.39
N GLN A 318 -4.85 -5.60 14.24
CA GLN A 318 -5.61 -5.27 13.02
C GLN A 318 -5.16 -3.99 12.28
N GLY A 319 -4.07 -3.35 12.70
CA GLY A 319 -3.33 -2.38 11.89
C GLY A 319 -2.37 -3.06 10.91
N THR A 320 -1.51 -2.26 10.28
CA THR A 320 -0.37 -2.71 9.48
C THR A 320 0.79 -1.71 9.63
N LEU A 321 2.02 -2.15 9.45
CA LEU A 321 3.14 -1.26 9.20
C LEU A 321 3.22 -0.99 7.69
N LYS A 322 3.94 0.05 7.29
CA LYS A 322 3.97 0.46 5.90
C LYS A 322 5.29 1.13 5.56
N HIS A 323 5.93 0.69 4.49
CA HIS A 323 7.07 1.39 3.90
C HIS A 323 6.59 2.25 2.72
N ILE A 324 7.07 3.48 2.64
CA ILE A 324 6.83 4.35 1.49
C ILE A 324 8.17 4.84 0.97
N SER A 325 8.42 4.63 -0.33
CA SER A 325 9.53 5.24 -1.05
C SER A 325 9.03 6.02 -2.26
N HIS A 326 9.63 7.17 -2.53
CA HIS A 326 9.58 7.76 -3.87
C HIS A 326 10.81 7.35 -4.65
N VAL A 327 10.62 6.87 -5.88
CA VAL A 327 11.67 6.38 -6.76
C VAL A 327 11.55 7.07 -8.11
N GLU A 328 12.60 7.74 -8.56
CA GLU A 328 12.71 8.24 -9.93
C GLU A 328 13.12 7.12 -10.88
N LEU A 329 12.62 7.19 -12.12
CA LEU A 329 12.86 6.23 -13.18
C LEU A 329 13.59 6.90 -14.34
N ASP A 330 14.73 6.35 -14.75
CA ASP A 330 15.41 6.76 -15.98
C ASP A 330 14.84 5.97 -17.17
N LEU A 331 13.65 6.39 -17.62
CA LEU A 331 12.97 5.74 -18.73
C LEU A 331 13.75 5.88 -20.04
N SER A 332 14.48 6.99 -20.22
CA SER A 332 15.32 7.22 -21.40
C SER A 332 16.42 6.15 -21.54
N GLU A 333 17.13 5.86 -20.44
CA GLU A 333 18.17 4.83 -20.44
C GLU A 333 17.55 3.43 -20.51
N TRP A 334 16.39 3.22 -19.88
CA TRP A 334 15.66 1.95 -19.92
C TRP A 334 15.22 1.57 -21.34
N TYR A 335 14.44 2.44 -21.99
CA TYR A 335 13.90 2.21 -23.33
C TYR A 335 14.96 2.33 -24.43
N GLY A 336 16.10 2.97 -24.15
CA GLY A 336 17.29 2.88 -24.98
C GLY A 336 17.82 1.44 -25.18
N ASN A 337 17.38 0.47 -24.36
CA ASN A 337 17.70 -0.95 -24.52
C ASN A 337 16.73 -1.67 -25.47
N GLU A 338 17.26 -2.61 -26.25
CA GLU A 338 16.48 -3.53 -27.09
C GLU A 338 15.43 -4.30 -26.25
N PRO A 339 14.23 -4.60 -26.80
CA PRO A 339 13.14 -5.25 -26.06
C PRO A 339 13.54 -6.54 -25.32
N ASP A 340 14.33 -7.40 -25.95
CA ASP A 340 14.80 -8.65 -25.33
C ASP A 340 15.71 -8.39 -24.13
N ARG A 341 16.50 -7.32 -24.16
CA ARG A 341 17.34 -6.94 -23.02
C ARG A 341 16.49 -6.45 -21.85
N ARG A 342 15.45 -5.63 -22.11
CA ARG A 342 14.50 -5.17 -21.09
C ARG A 342 13.75 -6.35 -20.45
N ARG A 343 13.28 -7.29 -21.26
CA ARG A 343 12.65 -8.54 -20.80
C ARG A 343 13.58 -9.35 -19.89
N ASN A 344 14.83 -9.55 -20.32
CA ASN A 344 15.83 -10.28 -19.54
C ASN A 344 16.17 -9.58 -18.21
N GLN A 345 16.25 -8.25 -18.22
CA GLN A 345 16.49 -7.42 -17.04
C GLN A 345 15.28 -7.38 -16.10
N MET A 346 14.05 -7.41 -16.62
CA MET A 346 12.84 -7.42 -15.80
C MET A 346 12.56 -8.82 -15.23
N TYR A 347 12.50 -9.86 -16.05
CA TYR A 347 12.10 -11.19 -15.61
C TYR A 347 13.29 -12.04 -15.26
N SER A 348 14.07 -12.43 -16.27
CA SER A 348 15.23 -13.30 -16.15
C SER A 348 15.87 -13.51 -17.52
N PRO A 349 17.20 -13.65 -17.62
CA PRO A 349 17.90 -13.93 -18.88
C PRO A 349 17.61 -15.32 -19.47
N TYR A 350 16.83 -16.15 -18.78
CA TYR A 350 16.55 -17.54 -19.13
C TYR A 350 15.10 -17.79 -19.55
N HIS A 351 14.27 -16.75 -19.73
CA HIS A 351 12.88 -16.87 -20.16
C HIS A 351 12.66 -16.23 -21.52
N ASP A 352 11.86 -16.87 -22.36
CA ASP A 352 11.51 -16.33 -23.68
C ASP A 352 10.20 -15.50 -23.67
N GLU A 353 9.86 -14.94 -24.83
CA GLU A 353 8.64 -14.14 -25.01
C GLU A 353 7.36 -14.94 -24.79
N ALA A 354 7.34 -16.22 -25.16
CA ALA A 354 6.17 -17.08 -24.98
C ALA A 354 5.97 -17.45 -23.50
N GLU A 355 7.03 -17.46 -22.70
CA GLU A 355 7.00 -17.75 -21.27
C GLU A 355 6.69 -16.51 -20.42
N THR A 356 7.11 -15.31 -20.86
CA THR A 356 6.89 -14.04 -20.14
C THR A 356 5.57 -13.36 -20.52
N ASN A 357 5.03 -13.68 -21.70
CA ASN A 357 3.79 -13.14 -22.25
C ASN A 357 3.76 -11.59 -22.24
N ASP A 358 4.91 -10.96 -22.54
CA ASP A 358 5.02 -9.51 -22.54
C ASP A 358 4.20 -8.87 -23.65
N MET A 359 3.69 -7.70 -23.30
CA MET A 359 3.12 -6.69 -24.19
C MET A 359 1.74 -7.03 -24.71
N GLY A 360 0.71 -6.87 -23.86
CA GLY A 360 -0.66 -6.49 -24.30
C GLY A 360 -1.20 -7.19 -25.55
N GLY A 361 -0.82 -8.46 -25.75
CA GLY A 361 -0.94 -9.14 -27.01
C GLY A 361 -2.22 -9.94 -27.05
N ASP A 362 -2.83 -10.04 -28.23
CA ASP A 362 -4.11 -10.71 -28.55
C ASP A 362 -4.16 -12.24 -28.29
N LYS A 363 -3.36 -12.78 -27.36
CA LYS A 363 -3.36 -14.20 -26.97
C LYS A 363 -3.62 -14.39 -25.46
N PRO A 364 -4.80 -14.92 -25.08
CA PRO A 364 -4.98 -15.56 -23.79
C PRO A 364 -4.26 -16.91 -23.80
N GLY A 365 -3.56 -17.27 -22.73
CA GLY A 365 -2.93 -18.57 -22.58
C GLY A 365 -1.40 -18.57 -22.48
N SER A 366 -0.90 -18.04 -21.38
CA SER A 366 0.03 -18.74 -20.46
C SER A 366 0.29 -17.87 -19.23
N GLY A 367 -0.73 -17.78 -18.38
CA GLY A 367 -0.56 -17.86 -16.92
C GLY A 367 0.24 -16.78 -16.21
N LEU A 368 -0.19 -15.51 -16.25
CA LEU A 368 -0.04 -14.61 -15.08
C LEU A 368 -1.29 -13.77 -14.75
N THR A 369 -2.35 -13.92 -15.55
CA THR A 369 -3.69 -13.35 -15.30
C THR A 369 -4.84 -14.27 -15.73
N ASP A 370 -4.56 -15.51 -16.18
CA ASP A 370 -5.61 -16.48 -16.56
C ASP A 370 -6.24 -17.15 -15.31
N ALA A 371 -6.74 -16.33 -14.39
CA ALA A 371 -7.92 -16.74 -13.63
C ALA A 371 -9.10 -16.58 -14.59
N ASP A 372 -9.59 -17.68 -15.13
CA ASP A 372 -10.90 -17.72 -15.79
C ASP A 372 -11.91 -17.07 -14.83
N ALA A 373 -12.30 -15.81 -15.11
CA ALA A 373 -13.11 -14.96 -14.23
C ALA A 373 -14.53 -15.49 -13.97
N ASN A 374 -14.81 -16.73 -14.38
CA ASN A 374 -16.09 -17.43 -14.27
C ASN A 374 -16.03 -18.78 -13.55
N ASP A 375 -14.87 -19.27 -13.08
CA ASP A 375 -14.81 -20.49 -12.25
C ASP A 375 -13.76 -20.41 -11.12
N PRO A 376 -14.15 -20.07 -9.88
CA PRO A 376 -13.24 -19.99 -8.74
C PRO A 376 -12.75 -21.34 -8.21
N ASN A 377 -12.97 -22.46 -8.92
CA ASN A 377 -12.52 -23.81 -8.50
C ASN A 377 -11.58 -24.51 -9.50
N THR A 378 -11.11 -23.86 -10.56
CA THR A 378 -10.31 -24.52 -11.62
C THR A 378 -8.80 -24.34 -11.53
N VAL A 379 -8.28 -23.49 -10.65
CA VAL A 379 -6.83 -23.35 -10.42
C VAL A 379 -6.55 -23.73 -8.97
N GLY A 380 -5.84 -24.83 -8.77
CA GLY A 380 -5.41 -25.26 -7.44
C GLY A 380 -4.15 -24.51 -7.03
N PRO A 381 -3.92 -24.25 -5.73
CA PRO A 381 -2.73 -23.58 -5.22
C PRO A 381 -1.41 -24.31 -5.53
N ASP A 382 -1.46 -25.53 -6.05
CA ASP A 382 -0.28 -26.33 -6.36
C ASP A 382 0.35 -25.95 -7.71
N ASP A 383 -0.43 -25.62 -8.76
CA ASP A 383 0.12 -25.41 -10.10
C ASP A 383 0.88 -24.07 -10.24
N ASP A 384 0.40 -23.00 -9.60
CA ASP A 384 1.02 -21.66 -9.66
C ASP A 384 2.32 -21.55 -8.81
N VAL A 385 2.41 -22.32 -7.71
CA VAL A 385 3.62 -22.40 -6.85
C VAL A 385 4.79 -23.03 -7.60
N TYR A 386 4.51 -24.04 -8.43
CA TYR A 386 5.53 -24.67 -9.26
C TYR A 386 6.12 -23.71 -10.29
N GLU A 387 5.32 -22.82 -10.88
CA GLU A 387 5.80 -21.84 -11.86
C GLU A 387 6.73 -20.80 -11.22
N VAL A 388 6.39 -20.24 -10.06
CA VAL A 388 7.25 -19.25 -9.39
C VAL A 388 8.55 -19.86 -8.84
N MET A 389 8.51 -21.11 -8.36
CA MET A 389 9.71 -21.86 -7.96
C MET A 389 10.62 -22.16 -9.15
N GLU A 390 10.07 -22.55 -10.31
CA GLU A 390 10.84 -22.73 -11.55
C GLU A 390 11.48 -21.41 -12.01
N TYR A 391 10.77 -20.28 -11.89
CA TYR A 391 11.29 -18.94 -12.16
C TYR A 391 12.47 -18.55 -11.24
N ALA A 392 12.32 -18.76 -9.93
CA ALA A 392 13.36 -18.44 -8.93
C ALA A 392 14.62 -19.30 -9.11
N ALA A 393 14.44 -20.59 -9.44
CA ALA A 393 15.50 -21.58 -9.59
C ALA A 393 16.13 -21.64 -10.99
N ARG A 394 15.65 -20.87 -11.98
CA ARG A 394 16.12 -20.98 -13.37
C ARG A 394 17.56 -20.55 -13.55
N THR A 395 18.33 -21.40 -14.24
CA THR A 395 19.75 -21.22 -14.57
C THR A 395 20.00 -21.59 -16.03
N GLU A 396 21.21 -21.34 -16.52
CA GLU A 396 21.67 -21.81 -17.86
C GLU A 396 21.46 -23.32 -18.05
N ASP A 397 21.60 -24.12 -16.99
CA ASP A 397 21.48 -25.58 -17.03
C ASP A 397 20.01 -26.07 -17.05
N THR A 398 19.03 -25.20 -16.73
CA THR A 398 17.60 -25.55 -16.62
C THR A 398 16.69 -24.83 -17.62
N ALA A 399 17.23 -24.00 -18.51
CA ALA A 399 16.47 -23.35 -19.58
C ALA A 399 15.99 -24.35 -20.65
N SER A 400 14.75 -24.20 -21.11
CA SER A 400 14.09 -25.10 -22.09
C SER A 400 14.43 -24.76 -23.56
N GLY A 401 15.16 -23.67 -23.82
CA GLY A 401 15.48 -23.14 -25.15
C GLY A 401 16.98 -22.90 -25.39
N ASP A 402 17.35 -22.60 -26.64
CA ASP A 402 18.69 -22.10 -26.97
C ASP A 402 18.89 -20.77 -26.23
N VAL A 403 19.78 -20.75 -25.23
CA VAL A 403 20.28 -19.51 -24.61
C VAL A 403 20.70 -18.57 -25.75
N PRO A 404 20.26 -17.30 -25.80
CA PRO A 404 20.60 -16.39 -26.88
C PRO A 404 22.11 -16.44 -27.10
N SER A 405 22.50 -16.89 -28.29
CA SER A 405 23.90 -17.10 -28.64
C SER A 405 24.69 -15.82 -28.40
N ASP A 406 25.94 -15.97 -27.96
CA ASP A 406 27.03 -15.03 -27.64
C ASP A 406 27.16 -13.70 -28.47
N GLU A 407 26.29 -13.41 -29.43
CA GLU A 407 26.36 -12.24 -30.31
C GLU A 407 25.89 -10.91 -29.67
N VAL A 408 25.27 -10.91 -28.48
CA VAL A 408 24.83 -9.67 -27.79
C VAL A 408 25.35 -9.57 -26.34
N GLN A 409 26.47 -10.20 -26.01
CA GLN A 409 27.14 -9.94 -24.73
C GLN A 409 28.55 -9.42 -24.99
N PRO A 410 28.93 -8.22 -24.48
CA PRO A 410 30.33 -7.83 -24.48
C PRO A 410 31.15 -8.92 -23.76
N GLU A 411 32.30 -9.29 -24.31
CA GLU A 411 33.13 -10.48 -23.99
C GLU A 411 33.60 -10.61 -22.50
N THR A 412 33.02 -9.88 -21.54
CA THR A 412 33.47 -9.85 -20.14
C THR A 412 32.41 -9.92 -19.02
N ASP A 413 31.10 -9.82 -19.25
CA ASP A 413 30.14 -9.67 -18.13
C ASP A 413 29.16 -10.83 -17.99
N LYS A 414 28.99 -11.33 -16.75
CA LYS A 414 28.04 -12.39 -16.37
C LYS A 414 26.59 -11.96 -16.69
N PRO A 415 25.66 -12.87 -17.00
CA PRO A 415 24.24 -12.54 -17.11
C PRO A 415 23.71 -11.91 -15.81
N THR A 416 22.95 -10.82 -15.92
CA THR A 416 22.30 -10.15 -14.78
C THR A 416 21.03 -10.88 -14.37
N ALA A 417 20.84 -11.12 -13.07
CA ALA A 417 19.57 -11.68 -12.58
C ALA A 417 18.44 -10.66 -12.76
N GLY A 418 17.33 -11.11 -13.37
CA GLY A 418 16.18 -10.25 -13.59
C GLY A 418 15.50 -9.82 -12.28
N HIS A 419 14.81 -8.69 -12.31
CA HIS A 419 14.10 -8.15 -11.13
C HIS A 419 13.12 -9.16 -10.52
N SER A 420 12.23 -9.71 -11.34
CA SER A 420 11.18 -10.62 -10.90
C SER A 420 11.76 -11.96 -10.42
N GLN A 421 12.84 -12.44 -11.04
CA GLN A 421 13.59 -13.61 -10.56
C GLN A 421 14.18 -13.39 -9.16
N LYS A 422 14.70 -12.19 -8.87
CA LYS A 422 15.21 -11.84 -7.53
C LYS A 422 14.09 -11.66 -6.51
N ALA A 423 13.02 -10.97 -6.89
CA ALA A 423 11.84 -10.82 -6.03
C ALA A 423 11.22 -12.18 -5.67
N ALA A 424 11.23 -13.14 -6.60
CA ALA A 424 10.78 -14.51 -6.33
C ALA A 424 11.71 -15.22 -5.33
N ARG A 425 13.03 -15.07 -5.45
CA ARG A 425 14.00 -15.64 -4.46
C ARG A 425 13.86 -15.09 -3.05
N ALA A 426 13.30 -13.89 -2.90
CA ALA A 426 12.98 -13.31 -1.60
C ALA A 426 11.76 -13.95 -0.91
N ARG A 427 10.93 -14.67 -1.68
CA ARG A 427 9.60 -15.15 -1.27
C ARG A 427 9.50 -16.67 -1.26
N TYR A 428 10.42 -17.36 -1.94
CA TYR A 428 10.42 -18.80 -2.13
C TYR A 428 11.78 -19.42 -1.87
N ASP A 429 11.79 -20.51 -1.10
CA ASP A 429 12.93 -21.41 -1.00
C ASP A 429 12.99 -22.30 -2.25
N VAL A 430 14.05 -22.16 -3.04
CA VAL A 430 14.29 -22.96 -4.25
C VAL A 430 14.77 -24.39 -3.93
N ASP A 431 15.27 -24.61 -2.71
CA ASP A 431 15.82 -25.88 -2.24
C ASP A 431 14.89 -26.60 -1.23
N GLY A 432 13.75 -26.00 -0.88
CA GLY A 432 12.83 -26.43 0.18
C GLY A 432 11.48 -26.99 -0.27
N ASP A 433 10.62 -27.30 0.71
CA ASP A 433 9.34 -27.99 0.52
C ASP A 433 8.18 -27.07 0.04
N GLY A 434 8.47 -25.81 -0.33
CA GLY A 434 7.49 -24.83 -0.84
C GLY A 434 6.84 -23.92 0.21
N ASP A 435 7.42 -23.80 1.41
CA ASP A 435 6.94 -22.84 2.42
C ASP A 435 7.18 -21.39 1.94
N ARG A 436 6.12 -20.58 1.96
CA ARG A 436 6.10 -19.19 1.48
C ARG A 436 6.47 -18.23 2.62
N GLU A 437 7.43 -17.33 2.39
CA GLU A 437 7.62 -16.16 3.24
C GLU A 437 7.04 -14.93 2.54
N GLN A 438 5.85 -14.53 2.98
CA GLN A 438 5.05 -13.49 2.34
C GLN A 438 4.84 -12.32 3.30
N THR A 439 5.82 -11.41 3.32
CA THR A 439 5.94 -10.41 4.39
C THR A 439 5.64 -8.98 3.96
N VAL A 440 5.42 -8.74 2.66
CA VAL A 440 5.19 -7.40 2.09
C VAL A 440 4.16 -7.42 0.95
N LEU A 441 3.15 -6.56 1.05
CA LEU A 441 2.13 -6.35 0.04
C LEU A 441 2.51 -5.12 -0.80
N ARG A 442 2.69 -5.25 -2.11
CA ARG A 442 2.96 -4.10 -2.97
C ARG A 442 1.66 -3.47 -3.46
N ARG A 443 1.51 -2.17 -3.30
CA ARG A 443 0.38 -1.39 -3.83
C ARG A 443 0.88 -0.05 -4.28
N ASP A 444 1.34 0.04 -5.51
CA ASP A 444 2.10 1.19 -5.91
C ASP A 444 1.75 1.72 -7.29
N TRP A 445 2.15 2.97 -7.51
CA TRP A 445 1.67 3.81 -8.61
C TRP A 445 2.85 4.50 -9.28
N ASP A 446 2.80 4.62 -10.60
CA ASP A 446 3.65 5.57 -11.32
C ASP A 446 3.34 7.00 -10.84
N THR A 447 4.31 7.90 -10.95
CA THR A 447 4.14 9.30 -10.62
C THR A 447 4.97 10.17 -11.56
N VAL A 448 4.69 11.47 -11.54
CA VAL A 448 5.54 12.51 -12.12
C VAL A 448 5.91 13.47 -11.00
N SER A 449 7.19 13.75 -10.87
CA SER A 449 7.71 14.63 -9.82
C SER A 449 8.63 15.69 -10.43
N PRO A 450 8.62 16.94 -9.93
CA PRO A 450 9.43 18.03 -10.49
C PRO A 450 10.93 17.95 -10.10
N THR A 451 11.47 16.74 -9.91
CA THR A 451 12.66 16.51 -9.09
C THR A 451 14.00 16.54 -9.82
N ALA A 452 14.06 16.70 -11.13
CA ALA A 452 15.36 16.88 -11.76
C ALA A 452 15.96 18.26 -11.39
N ALA A 453 17.26 18.28 -11.09
CA ALA A 453 18.02 19.50 -10.77
C ALA A 453 17.98 20.58 -11.90
N ASN A 454 17.43 20.23 -13.07
CA ASN A 454 17.18 21.09 -14.22
C ASN A 454 15.78 21.77 -14.21
N GLY A 455 14.87 21.38 -13.31
CA GLY A 455 13.49 21.88 -13.23
C GLY A 455 12.51 21.23 -14.22
N GLU A 456 12.81 20.04 -14.72
CA GLU A 456 11.94 19.22 -15.57
C GLU A 456 11.24 18.13 -14.74
N ASP A 457 10.03 17.75 -15.16
CA ASP A 457 9.28 16.64 -14.54
C ASP A 457 9.96 15.31 -14.87
N THR A 458 10.18 14.48 -13.85
CA THR A 458 10.76 13.15 -14.00
C THR A 458 9.71 12.08 -13.80
N ALA A 459 9.77 11.05 -14.64
CA ALA A 459 9.04 9.82 -14.41
C ALA A 459 9.49 9.20 -13.09
N GLY A 460 8.53 8.72 -12.32
CA GLY A 460 8.80 8.11 -11.03
C GLY A 460 7.75 7.09 -10.67
N TYR A 461 7.89 6.57 -9.47
CA TYR A 461 7.00 5.61 -8.88
C TYR A 461 6.98 5.76 -7.35
N VAL A 462 5.78 5.76 -6.77
CA VAL A 462 5.59 5.78 -5.32
C VAL A 462 5.41 4.34 -4.85
N PHE A 463 6.50 3.75 -4.36
CA PHE A 463 6.55 2.41 -3.79
C PHE A 463 5.89 2.41 -2.42
N ASN A 464 4.81 1.67 -2.27
CA ASN A 464 3.89 1.76 -1.15
C ASN A 464 3.53 0.35 -0.68
N VAL A 465 4.07 -0.01 0.48
CA VAL A 465 4.16 -1.40 0.89
C VAL A 465 3.64 -1.62 2.29
N PRO A 466 2.37 -2.00 2.47
CA PRO A 466 1.90 -2.60 3.71
C PRO A 466 2.71 -3.85 4.09
N MET A 467 3.03 -3.99 5.37
CA MET A 467 3.91 -5.04 5.90
C MET A 467 3.56 -5.38 7.35
N ARG A 468 3.94 -6.59 7.77
CA ARG A 468 3.73 -7.04 9.15
C ARG A 468 4.89 -6.63 10.08
N PHE A 469 6.12 -6.62 9.59
CA PHE A 469 7.30 -6.20 10.33
C PHE A 469 8.08 -5.15 9.53
N ASP A 470 8.74 -4.21 10.20
CA ASP A 470 9.58 -3.20 9.52
C ASP A 470 10.69 -3.86 8.70
N GLU A 471 11.24 -4.96 9.21
CA GLU A 471 12.33 -5.67 8.56
C GLU A 471 11.94 -6.38 7.27
N SER A 472 10.64 -6.58 7.04
CA SER A 472 10.12 -7.26 5.86
C SER A 472 10.51 -6.55 4.56
N VAL A 473 10.46 -5.21 4.55
CA VAL A 473 10.88 -4.44 3.37
C VAL A 473 12.40 -4.49 3.17
N TYR A 474 13.17 -4.48 4.26
CA TYR A 474 14.63 -4.56 4.19
C TYR A 474 15.09 -5.89 3.62
N SER A 475 14.43 -6.99 4.01
CA SER A 475 14.69 -8.32 3.45
C SER A 475 14.39 -8.39 1.95
N MET A 476 13.26 -7.83 1.51
CA MET A 476 12.95 -7.72 0.08
C MET A 476 13.98 -6.86 -0.68
N LEU A 477 14.41 -5.75 -0.09
CA LEU A 477 15.44 -4.90 -0.69
C LEU A 477 16.77 -5.66 -0.78
N ASP A 478 17.20 -6.32 0.29
CA ASP A 478 18.40 -7.14 0.35
C ASP A 478 18.41 -8.21 -0.77
N ALA A 479 17.32 -8.97 -0.92
CA ALA A 479 17.17 -9.93 -2.01
C ALA A 479 17.22 -9.29 -3.41
N ASN A 480 16.72 -8.07 -3.55
CA ASN A 480 16.81 -7.34 -4.81
C ASN A 480 18.25 -6.93 -5.15
N TYR A 481 19.12 -6.70 -4.18
CA TYR A 481 20.50 -6.26 -4.43
C TYR A 481 21.54 -7.37 -4.30
N ASN A 482 21.22 -8.48 -3.64
CA ASN A 482 22.14 -9.59 -3.41
C ASN A 482 21.62 -10.90 -4.03
N VAL A 483 22.50 -11.65 -4.71
CA VAL A 483 22.14 -12.97 -5.29
C VAL A 483 22.28 -14.09 -4.26
N LYS A 484 23.21 -13.95 -3.32
CA LYS A 484 23.26 -14.73 -2.09
C LYS A 484 22.41 -14.01 -1.05
N PHE A 485 21.35 -14.65 -0.63
CA PHE A 485 20.36 -14.06 0.25
C PHE A 485 19.90 -15.11 1.24
N THR A 486 19.74 -14.69 2.49
CA THR A 486 19.05 -15.48 3.50
C THR A 486 17.85 -14.65 3.92
N SER A 487 16.65 -15.24 3.95
CA SER A 487 15.46 -14.49 4.30
C SER A 487 15.45 -14.05 5.75
N LEU A 488 14.56 -13.11 6.04
CA LEU A 488 14.46 -12.46 7.33
C LEU A 488 14.37 -13.47 8.48
N ASP A 489 13.52 -14.49 8.34
CA ASP A 489 13.33 -15.52 9.36
C ASP A 489 14.30 -16.71 9.26
N GLY A 490 15.17 -16.72 8.25
CA GLY A 490 16.16 -17.78 7.99
C GLY A 490 15.59 -19.02 7.30
N SER A 491 14.31 -19.02 6.92
CA SER A 491 13.67 -20.15 6.24
C SER A 491 14.17 -20.35 4.81
N ILE A 492 14.59 -19.27 4.14
CA ILE A 492 15.17 -19.30 2.79
C ILE A 492 16.67 -19.02 2.90
N ASP A 493 17.53 -19.89 2.33
CA ASP A 493 18.97 -19.68 2.27
C ASP A 493 19.56 -19.99 0.87
N HIS A 494 19.83 -18.93 0.12
CA HIS A 494 20.51 -18.98 -1.19
C HIS A 494 22.04 -18.85 -1.07
N GLY A 495 22.63 -19.06 0.10
CA GLY A 495 24.08 -18.99 0.31
C GLY A 495 24.89 -19.97 -0.55
N SER A 496 24.24 -21.02 -1.05
CA SER A 496 24.79 -22.04 -1.96
C SER A 496 24.90 -21.56 -3.42
N VAL A 497 24.21 -20.48 -3.80
CA VAL A 497 24.15 -19.98 -5.18
C VAL A 497 25.53 -19.52 -5.65
N ASP A 498 25.94 -20.00 -6.82
CA ASP A 498 27.19 -19.66 -7.46
C ASP A 498 27.13 -18.26 -8.11
N ASN A 499 27.59 -17.25 -7.36
CA ASN A 499 27.72 -15.87 -7.83
C ASN A 499 28.92 -15.65 -8.77
N GLU A 500 29.71 -16.69 -9.11
CA GLU A 500 30.74 -16.59 -10.15
C GLU A 500 30.12 -16.55 -11.56
N LYS A 501 28.85 -16.96 -11.72
CA LYS A 501 28.18 -17.10 -13.03
C LYS A 501 27.09 -16.08 -13.34
N ILE A 502 26.62 -15.32 -12.35
CA ILE A 502 25.54 -14.34 -12.49
C ILE A 502 25.99 -13.03 -11.83
N ASP A 503 25.66 -11.88 -12.42
CA ASP A 503 25.90 -10.56 -11.82
C ASP A 503 24.95 -10.36 -10.62
N GLU A 504 25.50 -9.84 -9.52
CA GLU A 504 24.74 -9.57 -8.29
C GLU A 504 23.73 -8.43 -8.47
N ARG A 505 23.89 -7.56 -9.47
CA ARG A 505 22.99 -6.43 -9.68
C ARG A 505 21.58 -6.87 -10.08
N ASN A 506 20.56 -6.16 -9.59
CA ASN A 506 19.18 -6.29 -10.08
C ASN A 506 19.10 -5.75 -11.51
N GLY A 507 18.39 -6.45 -12.40
CA GLY A 507 18.28 -6.02 -13.79
C GLY A 507 17.67 -4.63 -14.00
N ILE A 508 16.81 -4.15 -13.08
CA ILE A 508 16.20 -2.81 -13.19
C ILE A 508 16.81 -1.74 -12.27
N ALA A 509 17.63 -2.13 -11.28
CA ALA A 509 18.20 -1.19 -10.32
C ALA A 509 18.99 -0.02 -10.96
N PRO A 510 19.74 -0.19 -12.06
CA PRO A 510 20.45 0.91 -12.70
C PRO A 510 19.53 2.05 -13.20
N TYR A 511 18.25 1.77 -13.42
CA TYR A 511 17.28 2.71 -13.97
C TYR A 511 16.38 3.32 -12.89
N MET A 512 16.68 3.08 -11.61
CA MET A 512 15.84 3.47 -10.48
C MET A 512 16.67 4.22 -9.43
N THR A 513 16.22 5.40 -9.03
CA THR A 513 16.85 6.18 -7.96
C THR A 513 15.82 6.51 -6.89
N ALA A 514 15.94 5.89 -5.71
CA ALA A 514 15.11 6.30 -4.58
C ALA A 514 15.50 7.71 -4.14
N THR A 515 14.54 8.61 -3.94
CA THR A 515 14.82 9.98 -3.48
C THR A 515 14.28 10.24 -2.08
N ARG A 516 13.29 9.47 -1.62
CA ARG A 516 12.69 9.60 -0.28
C ARG A 516 12.26 8.26 0.27
N ARG A 517 12.40 8.05 1.58
CA ARG A 517 11.96 6.82 2.28
C ARG A 517 11.49 7.07 3.71
N SER A 518 10.54 6.27 4.18
CA SER A 518 10.13 6.20 5.59
C SER A 518 9.21 5.00 5.88
N ASN A 519 9.09 4.65 7.18
CA ASN A 519 8.14 3.66 7.68
C ASN A 519 7.01 4.34 8.48
N TRP A 520 5.85 3.71 8.49
CA TRP A 520 4.61 4.25 9.04
C TRP A 520 3.78 3.16 9.72
N LEU A 521 3.12 3.53 10.82
CA LEU A 521 2.03 2.73 11.39
C LEU A 521 0.70 3.15 10.77
N VAL A 522 -0.01 2.21 10.17
CA VAL A 522 -1.43 2.33 9.84
C VAL A 522 -2.23 1.70 10.99
N PRO A 523 -2.73 2.50 11.95
CA PRO A 523 -3.50 1.96 13.07
C PRO A 523 -4.83 1.34 12.61
N PRO A 524 -5.51 0.56 13.45
CA PRO A 524 -6.85 0.09 13.16
C PRO A 524 -7.86 1.26 13.02
N VAL A 525 -8.97 1.03 12.32
CA VAL A 525 -10.01 2.03 12.00
C VAL A 525 -10.48 2.78 13.24
N THR A 526 -10.64 2.07 14.36
CA THR A 526 -11.09 2.66 15.63
C THR A 526 -10.08 3.61 16.27
N LEU A 527 -8.80 3.57 15.88
CA LEU A 527 -7.70 4.38 16.44
C LEU A 527 -7.05 5.35 15.43
N ARG A 528 -7.49 5.36 14.17
CA ARG A 528 -6.83 6.09 13.07
C ARG A 528 -6.76 7.61 13.14
N ALA A 529 -7.49 8.24 14.05
CA ALA A 529 -7.51 9.69 14.17
C ALA A 529 -6.60 10.12 15.32
N LEU A 530 -5.38 10.53 14.98
CA LEU A 530 -4.30 10.93 15.88
C LEU A 530 -4.18 9.89 17.02
N PRO A 531 -3.53 8.73 16.81
CA PRO A 531 -3.49 7.66 17.79
C PRO A 531 -2.65 8.03 19.03
N PHE A 532 -3.00 7.47 20.19
CA PHE A 532 -2.09 7.41 21.33
C PHE A 532 -1.10 6.25 21.10
N PRO A 533 0.16 6.36 21.56
CA PRO A 533 1.16 5.30 21.37
C PRO A 533 0.78 4.01 22.08
N GLN A 534 0.12 4.08 23.24
CA GLN A 534 -0.32 2.91 23.99
C GLN A 534 -1.76 3.06 24.49
N ALA A 535 -2.31 1.94 24.95
CA ALA A 535 -3.56 1.93 25.71
C ALA A 535 -3.27 1.83 27.20
N GLU A 536 -4.09 2.51 27.99
CA GLU A 536 -4.05 2.35 29.44
C GLU A 536 -4.57 0.97 29.83
N GLN A 537 -3.81 0.30 30.69
CA GLN A 537 -4.16 -1.03 31.18
C GLN A 537 -5.11 -0.92 32.38
N ALA A 538 -6.30 -1.49 32.25
CA ALA A 538 -7.29 -1.58 33.32
C ALA A 538 -7.27 -2.96 33.97
N SER A 539 -7.49 -2.99 35.28
CA SER A 539 -7.79 -4.24 35.99
C SER A 539 -9.22 -4.66 35.68
N MET A 540 -9.40 -5.92 35.30
CA MET A 540 -10.69 -6.47 34.88
C MET A 540 -11.00 -7.77 35.60
N SER A 541 -12.25 -7.94 36.02
CA SER A 541 -12.81 -9.21 36.46
C SER A 541 -14.09 -9.50 35.69
N VAL A 542 -14.34 -10.78 35.42
CA VAL A 542 -15.52 -11.26 34.72
C VAL A 542 -16.21 -12.28 35.61
N SER A 543 -17.54 -12.25 35.64
CA SER A 543 -18.33 -13.32 36.24
C SER A 543 -19.58 -13.57 35.41
N GLU A 544 -19.95 -14.83 35.25
CA GLU A 544 -21.19 -15.22 34.57
C GLU A 544 -22.25 -15.63 35.59
N SER A 545 -23.45 -15.08 35.47
CA SER A 545 -24.60 -15.47 36.28
C SER A 545 -25.89 -15.30 35.51
N LEU A 546 -26.73 -16.34 35.51
CA LEU A 546 -28.08 -16.30 34.93
C LEU A 546 -28.13 -15.86 33.44
N GLY A 547 -27.09 -16.15 32.65
CA GLY A 547 -27.04 -15.80 31.23
C GLY A 547 -26.54 -14.37 30.95
N THR A 548 -25.88 -13.74 31.93
CA THR A 548 -25.27 -12.41 31.82
C THR A 548 -23.82 -12.46 32.30
N TYR A 549 -22.91 -11.88 31.52
CA TYR A 549 -21.57 -11.53 31.97
C TYR A 549 -21.61 -10.20 32.70
N THR A 550 -21.15 -10.17 33.95
CA THR A 550 -20.84 -8.95 34.70
C THR A 550 -19.34 -8.72 34.61
N VAL A 551 -18.94 -7.59 34.03
CA VAL A 551 -17.55 -7.20 33.83
C VAL A 551 -17.26 -5.99 34.70
N GLU A 552 -16.41 -6.16 35.71
CA GLU A 552 -15.94 -5.06 36.55
C GLU A 552 -14.57 -4.59 36.05
N VAL A 553 -14.45 -3.30 35.79
CA VAL A 553 -13.24 -2.66 35.29
C VAL A 553 -12.84 -1.57 36.28
N SER A 554 -11.55 -1.49 36.61
CA SER A 554 -11.03 -0.50 37.54
C SER A 554 -9.58 -0.14 37.26
N GLY A 555 -9.12 0.96 37.84
CA GLY A 555 -7.72 1.38 37.72
C GLY A 555 -7.37 1.99 36.36
N TYR A 556 -8.37 2.27 35.53
CA TYR A 556 -8.24 3.20 34.42
C TYR A 556 -8.41 4.62 34.97
N ASP A 557 -7.50 5.52 34.63
CA ASP A 557 -7.43 6.90 35.06
C ASP A 557 -7.16 7.09 36.57
N ALA A 558 -5.88 7.22 36.93
CA ALA A 558 -5.41 7.45 38.30
C ALA A 558 -5.99 8.72 38.95
N ASP A 559 -6.45 9.69 38.14
CA ASP A 559 -7.01 10.96 38.59
C ASP A 559 -8.55 10.96 38.65
N GLY A 560 -9.18 9.83 38.28
CA GLY A 560 -10.62 9.60 38.41
C GLY A 560 -11.42 10.04 37.17
N GLY A 561 -11.47 9.16 36.17
CA GLY A 561 -12.23 9.37 34.93
C GLY A 561 -13.30 8.32 34.64
N ARG A 562 -13.98 8.48 33.50
CA ARG A 562 -15.04 7.58 33.01
C ARG A 562 -14.72 7.04 31.63
N LEU A 563 -15.32 5.91 31.28
CA LEU A 563 -15.25 5.33 29.95
C LEU A 563 -16.41 5.82 29.08
N ALA A 564 -16.12 6.08 27.82
CA ALA A 564 -17.11 6.36 26.80
C ALA A 564 -17.89 5.08 26.46
N ILE A 565 -19.13 4.98 26.97
CA ILE A 565 -19.96 3.76 26.85
C ILE A 565 -20.16 3.36 25.38
N ASP A 566 -20.26 4.32 24.47
CA ASP A 566 -20.40 4.12 23.02
C ASP A 566 -19.19 3.43 22.36
N THR A 567 -18.10 3.23 23.10
CA THR A 567 -16.87 2.60 22.60
C THR A 567 -16.56 1.27 23.27
N VAL A 568 -17.35 0.87 24.27
CA VAL A 568 -17.09 -0.35 25.03
C VAL A 568 -17.37 -1.56 24.16
N GLN A 569 -16.37 -2.42 24.04
CA GLN A 569 -16.44 -3.71 23.37
C GLN A 569 -15.92 -4.79 24.30
N PHE A 570 -16.62 -5.92 24.35
CA PHE A 570 -16.26 -7.08 25.18
C PHE A 570 -16.42 -8.40 24.43
N GLY A 571 -15.50 -9.33 24.67
CA GLY A 571 -15.54 -10.67 24.07
C GLY A 571 -14.17 -11.34 24.10
N SER A 572 -13.97 -12.35 23.24
CA SER A 572 -12.62 -12.89 23.03
C SER A 572 -11.71 -11.83 22.40
N PRO A 573 -10.40 -11.84 22.69
CA PRO A 573 -9.46 -10.85 22.17
C PRO A 573 -9.55 -10.66 20.66
N ASP A 574 -9.59 -11.75 19.89
CA ASP A 574 -9.67 -11.71 18.42
C ASP A 574 -10.95 -11.06 17.89
N VAL A 575 -12.06 -11.21 18.60
CA VAL A 575 -13.34 -10.60 18.24
C VAL A 575 -13.32 -9.11 18.54
N VAL A 576 -12.78 -8.72 19.71
CA VAL A 576 -12.64 -7.32 20.11
C VAL A 576 -11.65 -6.58 19.20
N ASP A 577 -10.51 -7.19 18.86
CA ASP A 577 -9.49 -6.59 18.00
C ASP A 577 -10.01 -6.32 16.59
N ARG A 578 -10.87 -7.21 16.05
CA ARG A 578 -11.60 -7.01 14.79
C ARG A 578 -12.77 -6.02 14.88
N GLY A 579 -12.95 -5.35 16.01
CA GLY A 579 -14.00 -4.36 16.23
C GLY A 579 -15.41 -4.95 16.37
N ARG A 580 -15.52 -6.26 16.62
CA ARG A 580 -16.77 -7.04 16.66
C ARG A 580 -17.22 -7.41 18.07
N GLY A 581 -16.57 -6.85 19.10
CA GLY A 581 -16.94 -7.13 20.49
C GLY A 581 -18.36 -6.64 20.82
N ALA A 582 -19.01 -7.31 21.77
CA ALA A 582 -20.34 -6.96 22.24
C ALA A 582 -20.35 -5.59 22.91
N SER A 583 -21.44 -4.83 22.69
CA SER A 583 -21.71 -3.59 23.42
C SER A 583 -22.45 -3.91 24.72
N PRO A 584 -22.27 -3.10 25.78
CA PRO A 584 -22.92 -3.35 27.07
C PRO A 584 -24.43 -3.08 27.01
N ASP A 585 -25.23 -3.96 27.62
CA ASP A 585 -26.66 -3.76 27.84
C ASP A 585 -26.92 -2.73 28.94
N THR A 586 -26.11 -2.79 30.00
CA THR A 586 -26.14 -1.83 31.10
C THR A 586 -24.73 -1.41 31.48
N ALA A 587 -24.61 -0.17 31.95
CA ALA A 587 -23.35 0.39 32.40
C ALA A 587 -23.59 1.22 33.68
N VAL A 588 -22.83 0.90 34.73
CA VAL A 588 -22.79 1.68 35.97
C VAL A 588 -21.35 2.12 36.18
N GLN A 589 -21.12 3.43 36.22
CA GLN A 589 -19.77 3.98 36.36
C GLN A 589 -19.64 4.88 37.58
N SER A 590 -18.45 4.79 38.18
CA SER A 590 -17.87 5.72 39.14
C SER A 590 -16.51 6.18 38.62
N ASP A 591 -15.91 7.17 39.28
CA ASP A 591 -14.61 7.68 38.82
C ASP A 591 -13.54 6.61 39.04
N GLY A 592 -12.88 6.19 37.95
CA GLY A 592 -11.87 5.14 37.92
C GLY A 592 -12.39 3.69 38.04
N SER A 593 -13.70 3.46 37.98
CA SER A 593 -14.27 2.11 37.95
C SER A 593 -15.65 2.04 37.29
N ALA A 594 -15.88 0.99 36.50
CA ALA A 594 -17.12 0.71 35.79
C ALA A 594 -17.55 -0.75 35.98
N ILE A 595 -18.85 -0.97 35.96
CA ILE A 595 -19.47 -2.29 35.86
C ILE A 595 -20.33 -2.30 34.60
N PHE A 596 -20.11 -3.30 33.75
CA PHE A 596 -20.86 -3.52 32.53
C PHE A 596 -21.56 -4.87 32.59
N GLU A 597 -22.77 -4.95 32.04
CA GLU A 597 -23.49 -6.20 31.85
C GLU A 597 -23.64 -6.49 30.36
N PHE A 598 -23.40 -7.74 29.96
CA PHE A 598 -23.54 -8.23 28.59
C PHE A 598 -24.36 -9.53 28.60
N VAL A 599 -25.31 -9.67 27.68
CA VAL A 599 -26.02 -10.94 27.47
C VAL A 599 -25.08 -11.98 26.85
N VAL A 600 -25.08 -13.20 27.42
CA VAL A 600 -24.20 -14.31 26.95
C VAL A 600 -24.42 -14.65 25.48
N GLY A 601 -25.63 -14.46 24.95
CA GLY A 601 -25.91 -14.71 23.53
C GLY A 601 -25.11 -13.83 22.56
N ASP A 602 -24.61 -12.69 23.01
CA ASP A 602 -23.84 -11.74 22.21
C ASP A 602 -22.32 -11.93 22.38
N VAL A 603 -21.89 -12.84 23.29
CA VAL A 603 -20.49 -13.05 23.68
C VAL A 603 -20.17 -14.55 23.71
N ASP A 604 -19.30 -14.99 22.81
CA ASP A 604 -18.85 -16.39 22.75
C ASP A 604 -17.62 -16.60 23.63
N LEU A 605 -17.84 -16.81 24.94
CA LEU A 605 -16.80 -17.11 25.94
C LEU A 605 -17.22 -18.29 26.84
N SER A 606 -16.25 -19.06 27.30
CA SER A 606 -16.42 -20.15 28.27
C SER A 606 -15.51 -19.97 29.49
N GLU A 607 -15.82 -20.67 30.59
CA GLU A 607 -14.94 -20.71 31.78
C GLU A 607 -13.52 -21.15 31.38
N GLY A 608 -12.52 -20.35 31.74
CA GLY A 608 -11.12 -20.58 31.34
C GLY A 608 -10.67 -19.89 30.06
N ASP A 609 -11.57 -19.29 29.28
CA ASP A 609 -11.19 -18.48 28.12
C ASP A 609 -10.63 -17.12 28.57
N VAL A 610 -9.78 -16.53 27.73
CA VAL A 610 -9.33 -15.14 27.91
C VAL A 610 -10.42 -14.22 27.38
N ALA A 611 -10.85 -13.27 28.20
CA ALA A 611 -11.75 -12.21 27.83
C ALA A 611 -11.01 -10.88 27.73
N LYS A 612 -11.41 -10.06 26.77
CA LYS A 612 -10.88 -8.72 26.55
C LYS A 612 -12.01 -7.69 26.61
N LEU A 613 -11.72 -6.55 27.21
CA LEU A 613 -12.50 -5.33 27.10
C LEU A 613 -11.65 -4.25 26.44
N PHE A 614 -12.22 -3.59 25.44
CA PHE A 614 -11.70 -2.36 24.87
C PHE A 614 -12.69 -1.23 25.15
N ALA A 615 -12.18 -0.07 25.51
CA ALA A 615 -12.96 1.15 25.62
C ALA A 615 -12.08 2.37 25.34
N LYS A 616 -12.67 3.55 25.33
CA LYS A 616 -11.95 4.82 25.34
C LYS A 616 -12.37 5.65 26.54
N LYS A 617 -11.45 6.46 27.08
CA LYS A 617 -11.81 7.47 28.08
C LYS A 617 -12.85 8.44 27.51
N GLN A 618 -13.77 8.89 28.35
CA GLN A 618 -14.84 9.80 27.94
C GLN A 618 -14.31 11.14 27.43
N ASP A 619 -13.31 11.69 28.12
CA ASP A 619 -12.84 13.07 27.91
C ASP A 619 -11.60 13.18 27.01
N SER A 620 -10.70 12.21 27.02
CA SER A 620 -9.51 12.21 26.16
C SER A 620 -9.62 11.28 24.95
N ARG A 621 -10.57 10.33 24.97
CA ARG A 621 -10.69 9.23 24.01
C ARG A 621 -9.43 8.36 23.89
N GLU A 622 -8.54 8.44 24.88
CA GLU A 622 -7.41 7.53 25.05
C GLU A 622 -7.92 6.09 25.21
N PRO A 623 -7.32 5.11 24.50
CA PRO A 623 -7.77 3.73 24.58
C PRO A 623 -7.46 3.13 25.95
N VAL A 624 -8.38 2.30 26.43
CA VAL A 624 -8.29 1.54 27.67
C VAL A 624 -8.54 0.08 27.33
N VAL A 625 -7.65 -0.80 27.77
CA VAL A 625 -7.75 -2.25 27.55
C VAL A 625 -7.71 -2.97 28.89
N GLY A 626 -8.58 -3.95 29.07
CA GLY A 626 -8.53 -4.88 30.19
C GLY A 626 -8.63 -6.31 29.69
N GLU A 627 -7.84 -7.21 30.28
CA GLU A 627 -7.86 -8.63 29.93
C GLU A 627 -7.80 -9.50 31.19
N THR A 628 -8.55 -10.59 31.18
CA THR A 628 -8.59 -11.55 32.29
C THR A 628 -9.13 -12.89 31.82
N THR A 629 -8.95 -13.94 32.60
CA THR A 629 -9.59 -15.24 32.37
C THR A 629 -10.98 -15.24 33.00
N VAL A 630 -11.99 -15.73 32.26
CA VAL A 630 -13.40 -15.84 32.69
C VAL A 630 -13.59 -16.79 33.87
#